data_AF-A0A925E7V3-F1
#
_entry.id   AF-A0A925E7V3-F1
#
_cell.length_a   1.000
_cell.length_b   1.000
_cell.length_c   1.000
_cell.angle_alpha   90.00
_cell.angle_beta   90.00
_cell.angle_gamma   90.00
#
_symmetry.space_group_name_H-M   'P 1'
#
loop_
_entity.id
_entity.type
_entity.pdbx_description
1 polymer ?
#
loop_
_entity_poly.entity_id
_entity_poly.type
_entity_poly.pdbx_seq_one_letter_code
_entity_poly.pdbx_strand_id
1 'polypeptide(L)'
;MKQDFVERWLTQPEKNAAGRMSLFRIVFGLSYLWFLSGFSYTALYAVPPTDFAPVALGLWAKTRPSLVFFNLSEMVLIGALVLLIAGYKTRWMTWIVLITGVILEALRFSYGKIDHNTQFLIFFIPFFMAFAHWGSHYSLDSLLNKRKGRSNVSAANTSWRYIWPAYVLLLFLAFLYFTAFFYKIVRGNWLVDTQLIATLIREGNLTYSFRTGRENPLNVLLLSVPFLPTVMQWMALAFEGLFPLVLFNKSLRNFFLASAVIFHAFNWFVLNINFMPLIVTYALFIDWQRLYDVVSTRLGFGVDTEERSMMRVSVLRVQIGAVVAAGLIAGLWNSPTVTSRTLFNIVSYNALWSIVAAVATVCVLMSLRDGLKWLMGLRLERPKQQTTP
;
A
#
# COMPACT_ATOMS: atom_id res chain seq x y z
N MET A 1 33.14 -6.83 -18.51
CA MET A 1 32.53 -7.68 -17.46
C MET A 1 31.06 -7.88 -17.80
N LYS A 2 30.57 -9.12 -17.89
CA LYS A 2 29.13 -9.40 -18.04
C LYS A 2 28.47 -9.02 -16.71
N GLN A 3 27.56 -8.05 -16.71
CA GLN A 3 26.77 -7.77 -15.50
C GLN A 3 25.94 -9.00 -15.13
N ASP A 4 25.98 -9.35 -13.85
CA ASP A 4 25.22 -10.48 -13.31
C ASP A 4 23.72 -10.27 -13.55
N PHE A 5 22.99 -11.38 -13.67
CA PHE A 5 21.54 -11.36 -13.91
C PHE A 5 20.80 -10.50 -12.86
N VAL A 6 21.19 -10.62 -11.59
CA VAL A 6 20.60 -9.89 -10.47
C VAL A 6 20.81 -8.39 -10.62
N GLU A 7 22.01 -7.95 -10.96
CA GLU A 7 22.32 -6.54 -11.18
C GLU A 7 21.46 -5.97 -12.30
N ARG A 8 21.36 -6.68 -13.42
CA ARG A 8 20.53 -6.25 -14.56
C ARG A 8 19.04 -6.18 -14.23
N TRP A 9 18.53 -7.09 -13.40
CA TRP A 9 17.14 -7.08 -12.97
C TRP A 9 16.85 -5.90 -12.02
N LEU A 10 17.70 -5.67 -11.02
CA LEU A 10 17.54 -4.57 -10.05
C LEU A 10 17.74 -3.18 -10.67
N THR A 11 18.62 -3.07 -11.67
CA THR A 11 18.96 -1.81 -12.33
C THR A 11 18.20 -1.57 -13.64
N GLN A 12 17.15 -2.36 -13.90
CA GLN A 12 16.33 -2.19 -15.08
C GLN A 12 15.61 -0.82 -15.04
N PRO A 13 15.77 0.03 -16.06
CA PRO A 13 15.04 1.30 -16.13
C PRO A 13 13.55 1.05 -16.38
N GLU A 14 12.70 1.90 -15.80
CA GLU A 14 11.25 1.89 -16.02
C GLU A 14 10.80 3.25 -16.53
N LYS A 15 9.81 3.26 -17.43
CA LYS A 15 9.22 4.50 -17.92
C LYS A 15 8.67 5.32 -16.75
N ASN A 16 8.86 6.64 -16.78
CA ASN A 16 8.33 7.55 -15.78
C ASN A 16 8.72 7.23 -14.33
N ALA A 17 9.87 6.59 -14.09
CA ALA A 17 10.27 6.12 -12.77
C ALA A 17 10.22 7.23 -11.70
N ALA A 18 10.70 8.44 -12.00
CA ALA A 18 10.65 9.56 -11.06
C ALA A 18 9.20 10.00 -10.75
N GLY A 19 8.38 10.25 -11.77
CA GLY A 19 6.99 10.65 -11.61
C GLY A 19 6.14 9.60 -10.88
N ARG A 20 6.32 8.32 -11.24
CA ARG A 20 5.66 7.17 -10.59
C ARG A 20 5.89 7.14 -9.09
N MET A 21 7.15 7.21 -8.67
CA MET A 21 7.49 7.12 -7.24
C MET A 21 7.06 8.37 -6.48
N SER A 22 7.11 9.55 -7.12
CA SER A 22 6.65 10.79 -6.52
C SER A 22 5.14 10.85 -6.30
N LEU A 23 4.34 10.33 -7.24
CA LEU A 23 2.90 10.20 -7.05
C LEU A 23 2.57 9.06 -6.08
N PHE A 24 3.30 7.96 -6.12
CA PHE A 24 3.14 6.87 -5.16
C PHE A 24 3.34 7.34 -3.71
N ARG A 25 4.25 8.27 -3.44
CA ARG A 25 4.41 8.89 -2.10
C ARG A 25 3.09 9.47 -1.57
N ILE A 26 2.32 10.14 -2.42
CA ILE A 26 1.02 10.72 -2.07
C ILE A 26 0.02 9.60 -1.78
N VAL A 27 -0.05 8.60 -2.67
CA VAL A 27 -0.92 7.42 -2.49
C VAL A 27 -0.60 6.67 -1.19
N PHE A 28 0.68 6.47 -0.90
CA PHE A 28 1.17 5.85 0.33
C PHE A 28 0.72 6.65 1.56
N GLY A 29 1.00 7.95 1.59
CA GLY A 29 0.65 8.80 2.73
C GLY A 29 -0.86 8.82 2.99
N LEU A 30 -1.66 8.96 1.93
CA LEU A 30 -3.12 8.91 2.01
C LEU A 30 -3.63 7.54 2.48
N SER A 31 -3.04 6.44 1.99
CA SER A 31 -3.40 5.08 2.39
C SER A 31 -3.07 4.81 3.87
N TYR A 32 -1.95 5.37 4.36
CA TYR A 32 -1.60 5.23 5.78
C TYR A 32 -2.53 6.08 6.66
N LEU A 33 -2.83 7.33 6.29
CA LEU A 33 -3.84 8.13 6.99
C LEU A 33 -5.21 7.44 7.01
N TRP A 34 -5.59 6.83 5.90
CA TRP A 34 -6.81 6.02 5.81
C TRP A 34 -6.78 4.83 6.77
N PHE A 35 -5.67 4.08 6.83
CA PHE A 35 -5.48 3.01 7.82
C PHE A 35 -5.65 3.51 9.26
N LEU A 36 -5.07 4.66 9.59
CA LEU A 36 -5.21 5.30 10.90
C LEU A 36 -6.61 5.87 11.16
N SER A 37 -7.48 5.97 10.15
CA SER A 37 -8.86 6.41 10.37
C SER A 37 -9.72 5.26 10.92
N GLY A 38 -9.45 4.03 10.48
CA GLY A 38 -10.12 2.82 10.98
C GLY A 38 -9.64 2.36 12.36
N PHE A 39 -8.57 2.95 12.90
CA PHE A 39 -7.89 2.49 14.10
C PHE A 39 -7.24 3.65 14.85
N SER A 40 -7.30 3.69 16.19
CA SER A 40 -6.51 4.66 16.96
C SER A 40 -5.69 3.98 18.04
N TYR A 41 -4.43 4.39 18.12
CA TYR A 41 -3.51 3.89 19.13
C TYR A 41 -3.92 4.31 20.55
N THR A 42 -4.68 5.41 20.70
CA THR A 42 -5.22 5.82 22.01
C THR A 42 -6.17 4.80 22.60
N ALA A 43 -6.86 4.01 21.77
CA ALA A 43 -7.75 2.95 22.22
C ALA A 43 -6.98 1.81 22.95
N LEU A 44 -5.69 1.66 22.68
CA LEU A 44 -4.85 0.70 23.42
C LEU A 44 -4.73 1.06 24.90
N TYR A 45 -4.89 2.34 25.26
CA TYR A 45 -4.92 2.76 26.66
C TYR A 45 -6.17 2.29 27.42
N ALA A 46 -7.23 1.87 26.72
CA ALA A 46 -8.40 1.27 27.35
C ALA A 46 -8.16 -0.20 27.75
N VAL A 47 -7.13 -0.86 27.21
CA VAL A 47 -6.79 -2.25 27.53
C VAL A 47 -6.13 -2.31 28.91
N PRO A 48 -6.51 -3.26 29.80
CA PRO A 48 -5.91 -3.40 31.12
C PRO A 48 -4.37 -3.40 31.09
N PRO A 49 -3.68 -2.68 31.99
CA PRO A 49 -2.22 -2.66 32.02
C PRO A 49 -1.58 -4.04 32.22
N THR A 50 -2.28 -4.98 32.84
CA THR A 50 -1.85 -6.36 33.07
C THR A 50 -1.64 -7.15 31.79
N ASP A 51 -2.30 -6.74 30.70
CA ASP A 51 -2.28 -7.44 29.42
C ASP A 51 -1.14 -6.92 28.51
N PHE A 52 -0.41 -5.91 28.97
CA PHE A 52 0.72 -5.36 28.23
C PHE A 52 1.98 -6.23 28.43
N ALA A 53 2.36 -6.95 27.39
CA ALA A 53 3.55 -7.78 27.32
C ALA A 53 4.45 -7.31 26.16
N PRO A 54 5.50 -6.52 26.41
CA PRO A 54 6.28 -5.88 25.35
C PRO A 54 6.92 -6.91 24.40
N VAL A 55 6.69 -6.75 23.10
CA VAL A 55 7.41 -7.52 22.07
C VAL A 55 8.87 -7.07 21.95
N ALA A 56 9.72 -7.82 21.24
CA ALA A 56 11.16 -7.56 21.12
C ALA A 56 11.51 -6.09 20.78
N LEU A 57 10.81 -5.48 19.82
CA LEU A 57 10.99 -4.07 19.43
C LEU A 57 10.44 -3.06 20.45
N GLY A 58 9.63 -3.52 21.40
CA GLY A 58 8.99 -2.75 22.47
C GLY A 58 9.60 -2.98 23.85
N LEU A 59 10.65 -3.79 24.01
CA LEU A 59 11.23 -4.14 25.32
C LEU A 59 11.74 -2.94 26.14
N TRP A 60 11.97 -1.80 25.48
CA TRP A 60 12.29 -0.54 26.16
C TRP A 60 11.12 0.00 26.99
N ALA A 61 9.88 -0.31 26.63
CA ALA A 61 8.68 -0.01 27.39
C ALA A 61 8.43 -1.14 28.40
N LYS A 62 9.05 -1.07 29.58
CA LYS A 62 8.84 -2.06 30.66
C LYS A 62 7.41 -2.07 31.20
N THR A 63 6.71 -0.94 31.05
CA THR A 63 5.32 -0.76 31.44
C THR A 63 4.56 -0.12 30.28
N ARG A 64 3.24 -0.27 30.31
CA ARG A 64 2.35 0.38 29.34
C ARG A 64 2.61 1.89 29.28
N PRO A 65 2.89 2.48 28.11
CA PRO A 65 3.04 3.93 27.97
C PRO A 65 1.77 4.70 28.35
N SER A 66 1.94 5.97 28.72
CA SER A 66 0.83 6.85 29.11
C SER A 66 -0.09 7.19 27.92
N LEU A 67 -1.32 7.61 28.21
CA LEU A 67 -2.24 8.12 27.17
C LEU A 67 -1.63 9.30 26.40
N VAL A 68 -0.90 10.19 27.10
CA VAL A 68 -0.19 11.31 26.50
C VAL A 68 0.85 10.83 25.49
N PHE A 69 1.60 9.76 25.80
CA PHE A 69 2.56 9.18 24.87
C PHE A 69 1.90 8.67 23.58
N PHE A 70 0.79 7.93 23.69
CA PHE A 70 0.05 7.45 22.52
C PHE A 70 -0.49 8.62 21.68
N ASN A 71 -1.10 9.61 22.32
CA ASN A 71 -1.60 10.81 21.66
C ASN A 71 -0.50 11.53 20.88
N LEU A 72 0.62 11.86 21.55
CA LEU A 72 1.71 12.60 20.93
C LEU A 72 2.37 11.81 19.80
N SER A 73 2.58 10.51 19.98
CA SER A 73 3.17 9.65 18.96
C SER A 73 2.26 9.54 17.73
N GLU A 74 0.96 9.35 17.92
CA GLU A 74 -0.01 9.34 16.83
C GLU A 74 -0.04 10.69 16.10
N MET A 75 -0.08 11.81 16.84
CA MET A 75 -0.01 13.17 16.27
C MET A 75 1.27 13.39 15.45
N VAL A 76 2.42 12.95 15.94
CA VAL A 76 3.70 13.02 15.22
C VAL A 76 3.64 12.23 13.92
N LEU A 77 3.11 11.00 13.96
CA LEU A 77 2.95 10.16 12.77
C LEU A 77 2.04 10.85 11.73
N ILE A 78 0.90 11.38 12.15
CA ILE A 78 -0.05 12.04 11.25
C ILE A 78 0.54 13.31 10.65
N GLY A 79 1.15 14.16 11.48
CA GLY A 79 1.81 15.38 11.01
C GLY A 79 2.92 15.05 9.99
N ALA A 80 3.72 14.01 10.27
CA ALA A 80 4.74 13.55 9.34
C ALA A 80 4.15 12.99 8.04
N LEU A 81 3.04 12.26 8.09
CA LEU A 81 2.33 11.78 6.90
C LEU A 81 1.77 12.93 6.05
N VAL A 82 1.17 13.95 6.65
CA VAL A 82 0.67 15.14 5.93
C VAL A 82 1.82 15.87 5.23
N LEU A 83 2.93 16.10 5.94
CA LEU A 83 4.12 16.72 5.34
C LEU A 83 4.77 15.83 4.26
N LEU A 84 4.73 14.51 4.43
CA LEU A 84 5.20 13.56 3.44
C LEU A 84 4.33 13.60 2.16
N ILE A 85 3.01 13.68 2.29
CA ILE A 85 2.09 13.85 1.14
C ILE A 85 2.45 15.12 0.37
N ALA A 86 2.58 16.24 1.07
CA ALA A 86 3.02 17.51 0.48
C ALA A 86 4.44 17.44 -0.12
N GLY A 87 5.24 16.44 0.28
CA GLY A 87 6.60 16.26 -0.17
C GLY A 87 7.54 17.33 0.40
N TYR A 88 7.34 17.70 1.67
CA TYR A 88 8.22 18.60 2.40
C TYR A 88 9.21 17.84 3.27
N LYS A 89 10.51 18.11 3.10
CA LYS A 89 11.61 17.36 3.73
C LYS A 89 11.39 15.86 3.65
N THR A 90 11.05 15.38 2.44
CA THR A 90 10.50 14.05 2.15
C THR A 90 11.28 12.93 2.83
N ARG A 91 12.62 12.97 2.76
CA ARG A 91 13.48 11.96 3.39
C ARG A 91 13.34 11.91 4.91
N TRP A 92 13.33 13.07 5.56
CA TRP A 92 13.18 13.17 7.02
C TRP A 92 11.78 12.76 7.47
N MET A 93 10.74 13.19 6.75
CA MET A 93 9.38 12.77 7.07
C MET A 93 9.20 11.26 6.88
N THR A 94 9.84 10.65 5.89
CA THR A 94 9.83 9.19 5.71
C THR A 94 10.46 8.46 6.92
N TRP A 95 11.59 8.97 7.44
CA TRP A 95 12.19 8.41 8.66
C TRP A 95 11.32 8.56 9.90
N ILE A 96 10.68 9.72 10.09
CA ILE A 96 9.76 9.94 11.21
C ILE A 96 8.57 8.99 11.10
N VAL A 97 7.96 8.86 9.91
CA VAL A 97 6.87 7.91 9.65
C VAL A 97 7.29 6.47 9.97
N LEU A 98 8.48 6.05 9.53
CA LEU A 98 9.00 4.72 9.82
C LEU A 98 9.18 4.49 11.32
N ILE A 99 9.91 5.37 12.01
CA ILE A 99 10.27 5.19 13.42
C ILE A 99 9.02 5.24 14.28
N THR A 100 8.19 6.27 14.12
CA THR A 100 6.97 6.44 14.92
C THR A 100 5.95 5.33 14.61
N GLY A 101 5.80 4.95 13.33
CA GLY A 101 4.93 3.85 12.92
C GLY A 101 5.35 2.51 13.52
N VAL A 102 6.64 2.17 13.47
CA VAL A 102 7.19 0.93 14.06
C VAL A 102 7.03 0.91 15.58
N ILE A 103 7.28 2.04 16.26
CA ILE A 103 7.08 2.15 17.72
C ILE A 103 5.62 1.88 18.07
N LEU A 104 4.69 2.54 17.39
CA LEU A 104 3.26 2.39 17.63
C LEU A 104 2.76 0.97 17.35
N GLU A 105 3.22 0.36 16.25
CA GLU A 105 2.85 -1.03 15.91
C GLU A 105 3.47 -2.05 16.88
N ALA A 106 4.71 -1.83 17.33
CA ALA A 106 5.32 -2.66 18.36
C ALA A 106 4.50 -2.62 19.66
N LEU A 107 4.07 -1.44 20.09
CA LEU A 107 3.22 -1.29 21.28
C LEU A 107 1.84 -1.95 21.10
N ARG A 108 1.28 -1.90 19.89
CA ARG A 108 0.05 -2.62 19.55
C ARG A 108 0.22 -4.13 19.65
N PHE A 109 1.33 -4.67 19.14
CA PHE A 109 1.63 -6.10 19.21
C PHE A 109 1.90 -6.59 20.64
N SER A 110 2.30 -5.69 21.54
CA SER A 110 2.45 -5.99 22.97
C SER A 110 1.14 -6.36 23.68
N TYR A 111 -0.01 -6.23 23.02
CA TYR A 111 -1.32 -6.68 23.52
C TYR A 111 -1.78 -8.01 22.90
N GLY A 112 -0.84 -8.81 22.38
CA GLY A 112 -1.10 -10.16 21.88
C GLY A 112 -1.68 -10.24 20.47
N LYS A 113 -2.07 -9.11 19.85
CA LYS A 113 -2.52 -9.09 18.46
C LYS A 113 -1.32 -8.95 17.51
N ILE A 114 -0.89 -10.04 16.90
CA ILE A 114 0.12 -10.03 15.84
C ILE A 114 -0.60 -10.19 14.50
N ASP A 115 -0.70 -9.10 13.73
CA ASP A 115 -1.19 -9.16 12.35
C ASP A 115 0.00 -9.13 11.38
N HIS A 116 -0.09 -9.89 10.29
CA HIS A 116 0.95 -9.98 9.24
C HIS A 116 0.67 -9.11 8.00
N ASN A 117 -0.31 -8.22 8.07
CA ASN A 117 -0.76 -7.42 6.94
C ASN A 117 -0.17 -5.99 6.93
N THR A 118 0.24 -5.45 8.07
CA THR A 118 0.68 -4.04 8.23
C THR A 118 2.16 -3.81 7.98
N GLN A 119 3.00 -4.85 7.95
CA GLN A 119 4.46 -4.76 7.87
C GLN A 119 4.92 -3.98 6.64
N PHE A 120 4.26 -4.14 5.49
CA PHE A 120 4.63 -3.41 4.29
C PHE A 120 4.33 -1.92 4.40
N LEU A 121 3.15 -1.56 4.89
CA LEU A 121 2.73 -0.18 5.07
C LEU A 121 3.61 0.55 6.10
N ILE A 122 3.85 -0.09 7.24
CA ILE A 122 4.49 0.54 8.39
C ILE A 122 6.02 0.49 8.31
N PHE A 123 6.58 -0.63 7.85
CA PHE A 123 8.02 -0.86 7.89
C PHE A 123 8.64 -0.88 6.50
N PHE A 124 8.33 -1.86 5.65
CA PHE A 124 9.12 -2.11 4.44
C PHE A 124 9.08 -0.94 3.46
N ILE A 125 7.91 -0.36 3.18
CA ILE A 125 7.80 0.76 2.23
C ILE A 125 8.56 1.99 2.76
N PRO A 126 8.29 2.53 3.96
CA PRO A 126 9.06 3.65 4.49
C PRO A 126 10.56 3.38 4.57
N PHE A 127 10.97 2.18 4.98
CA PHE A 127 12.38 1.81 5.09
C PHE A 127 13.11 1.95 3.75
N PHE A 128 12.64 1.28 2.69
CA PHE A 128 13.31 1.38 1.41
C PHE A 128 13.14 2.76 0.76
N MET A 129 11.99 3.41 0.96
CA MET A 129 11.73 4.74 0.41
C MET A 129 12.51 5.86 1.11
N ALA A 130 12.97 5.66 2.34
CA ALA A 130 13.85 6.61 3.04
C ALA A 130 15.22 6.76 2.35
N PHE A 131 15.61 5.77 1.54
CA PHE A 131 16.81 5.79 0.70
C PHE A 131 16.49 6.12 -0.77
N ALA A 132 15.21 6.25 -1.12
CA ALA A 132 14.76 6.56 -2.46
C ALA A 132 14.62 8.06 -2.70
N HIS A 133 14.62 8.44 -3.98
CA HIS A 133 14.37 9.82 -4.39
C HIS A 133 12.89 10.07 -4.73
N TRP A 134 11.94 9.45 -4.03
CA TRP A 134 10.51 9.61 -4.30
C TRP A 134 9.95 11.01 -3.96
N GLY A 135 10.78 11.90 -3.42
CA GLY A 135 10.49 13.34 -3.28
C GLY A 135 10.95 14.20 -4.46
N SER A 136 11.50 13.62 -5.54
CA SER A 136 12.15 14.39 -6.62
C SER A 136 11.20 15.15 -7.53
N HIS A 137 9.91 14.79 -7.56
CA HIS A 137 8.87 15.45 -8.32
C HIS A 137 7.59 15.57 -7.47
N TYR A 138 6.61 16.34 -7.95
CA TYR A 138 5.30 16.54 -7.32
C TYR A 138 5.40 16.78 -5.81
N SER A 139 6.38 17.59 -5.40
CA SER A 139 6.74 17.79 -4.00
C SER A 139 7.08 19.24 -3.75
N LEU A 140 6.83 19.72 -2.53
CA LEU A 140 7.33 21.02 -2.11
C LEU A 140 8.86 21.08 -2.21
N ASP A 141 9.58 20.01 -1.87
CA ASP A 141 11.04 19.95 -2.03
C ASP A 141 11.50 20.22 -3.48
N SER A 142 10.83 19.64 -4.49
CA SER A 142 11.16 19.83 -5.90
C SER A 142 10.86 21.26 -6.37
N LEU A 143 9.72 21.82 -5.95
CA LEU A 143 9.36 23.22 -6.23
C LEU A 143 10.37 24.19 -5.60
N LEU A 144 10.79 23.93 -4.36
CA LEU A 144 11.78 24.75 -3.66
C LEU A 144 13.16 24.68 -4.30
N ASN A 145 13.57 23.50 -4.79
CA ASN A 145 14.82 23.35 -5.53
C ASN A 145 14.78 24.09 -6.87
N LYS A 146 13.67 24.01 -7.61
CA LYS A 146 13.46 24.75 -8.87
C LYS A 146 13.61 26.27 -8.65
N ARG A 147 13.02 26.82 -7.58
CA ARG A 147 13.16 28.25 -7.22
C ARG A 147 14.58 28.67 -6.86
N LYS A 148 15.37 27.75 -6.31
CA LYS A 148 16.79 27.98 -6.01
C LYS A 148 17.68 27.83 -7.25
N GLY A 149 17.11 27.72 -8.45
CA GLY A 149 17.85 27.53 -9.70
C GLY A 149 18.52 26.16 -9.82
N ARG A 150 18.14 25.18 -8.99
CA ARG A 150 18.69 23.82 -9.07
C ARG A 150 17.97 23.04 -10.17
N SER A 151 18.72 22.19 -10.89
CA SER A 151 18.16 21.31 -11.91
C SER A 151 17.05 20.45 -11.34
N ASN A 152 15.86 20.51 -11.94
CA ASN A 152 14.74 19.66 -11.55
C ASN A 152 14.77 18.34 -12.35
N VAL A 153 14.34 17.26 -11.73
CA VAL A 153 14.24 15.95 -12.38
C VAL A 153 12.94 15.93 -13.19
N SER A 154 12.98 15.54 -14.46
CA SER A 154 11.74 15.34 -15.23
C SER A 154 10.91 14.19 -14.66
N ALA A 155 9.58 14.34 -14.60
CA ALA A 155 8.67 13.26 -14.23
C ALA A 155 8.81 12.02 -15.13
N ALA A 156 9.19 12.22 -16.40
CA ALA A 156 9.42 11.16 -17.38
C ALA A 156 10.77 10.44 -17.21
N ASN A 157 11.62 10.86 -16.25
CA ASN A 157 12.93 10.25 -16.02
C ASN A 157 12.79 8.74 -15.73
N THR A 158 13.58 7.94 -16.46
CA THR A 158 13.48 6.48 -16.46
C THR A 158 14.53 5.77 -15.60
N SER A 159 15.33 6.51 -14.83
CA SER A 159 16.47 5.96 -14.10
C SER A 159 16.05 4.92 -13.07
N TRP A 160 16.80 3.83 -13.01
CA TRP A 160 16.60 2.76 -12.03
C TRP A 160 16.74 3.23 -10.57
N ARG A 161 17.46 4.35 -10.34
CA ARG A 161 17.66 4.96 -9.02
C ARG A 161 16.35 5.36 -8.33
N TYR A 162 15.28 5.56 -9.10
CA TYR A 162 13.96 5.83 -8.54
C TYR A 162 13.19 4.55 -8.24
N ILE A 163 13.28 3.52 -9.10
CA ILE A 163 12.39 2.35 -9.06
C ILE A 163 12.97 1.14 -8.32
N TRP A 164 14.27 1.09 -8.04
CA TRP A 164 14.88 -0.02 -7.30
C TRP A 164 14.19 -0.39 -5.98
N PRO A 165 13.63 0.55 -5.17
CA PRO A 165 12.93 0.18 -3.94
C PRO A 165 11.72 -0.71 -4.24
N ALA A 166 11.04 -0.47 -5.37
CA ALA A 166 9.90 -1.29 -5.79
C ALA A 166 10.33 -2.71 -6.16
N TYR A 167 11.47 -2.89 -6.80
CA TYR A 167 12.00 -4.21 -7.11
C TYR A 167 12.44 -4.96 -5.86
N VAL A 168 13.08 -4.29 -4.90
CA VAL A 168 13.39 -4.92 -3.60
C VAL A 168 12.10 -5.31 -2.88
N LEU A 169 11.12 -4.42 -2.80
CA LEU A 169 9.81 -4.73 -2.20
C LEU A 169 9.10 -5.88 -2.92
N LEU A 170 9.27 -6.03 -4.24
CA LEU A 170 8.74 -7.17 -4.99
C LEU A 170 9.38 -8.50 -4.57
N LEU A 171 10.68 -8.52 -4.26
CA LEU A 171 11.36 -9.70 -3.72
C LEU A 171 10.80 -10.08 -2.36
N PHE A 172 10.62 -9.11 -1.46
CA PHE A 172 10.01 -9.35 -0.14
C PHE A 172 8.58 -9.85 -0.26
N LEU A 173 7.80 -9.33 -1.21
CA LEU A 173 6.44 -9.77 -1.47
C LEU A 173 6.42 -11.22 -2.02
N ALA A 174 7.32 -11.54 -2.95
CA ALA A 174 7.48 -12.91 -3.45
C ALA A 174 7.86 -13.90 -2.34
N PHE A 175 8.78 -13.49 -1.47
CA PHE A 175 9.18 -14.27 -0.31
C PHE A 175 8.03 -14.45 0.70
N LEU A 176 7.27 -13.38 0.99
CA LEU A 176 6.10 -13.45 1.87
C LEU A 176 5.10 -14.51 1.40
N TYR A 177 4.72 -14.48 0.12
CA TYR A 177 3.78 -15.45 -0.42
C TYR A 177 4.34 -16.87 -0.43
N PHE A 178 5.59 -17.05 -0.84
CA PHE A 178 6.22 -18.36 -0.85
C PHE A 178 6.34 -18.97 0.56
N THR A 179 6.69 -18.15 1.55
CA THR A 179 6.75 -18.60 2.95
C THR A 179 5.37 -18.91 3.52
N ALA A 180 4.33 -18.17 3.13
CA ALA A 180 2.95 -18.50 3.47
C ALA A 180 2.53 -19.85 2.87
N PHE A 181 2.85 -20.11 1.60
CA PHE A 181 2.65 -21.41 0.96
C PHE A 181 3.41 -22.52 1.69
N PHE A 182 4.71 -22.32 1.91
CA PHE A 182 5.57 -23.29 2.58
C PHE A 182 5.04 -23.65 3.97
N TYR A 183 4.62 -22.65 4.76
CA TYR A 183 4.03 -22.88 6.07
C TYR A 183 2.77 -23.74 6.01
N LYS A 184 1.89 -23.49 5.04
CA LYS A 184 0.64 -24.25 4.83
C LYS A 184 0.91 -25.71 4.48
N ILE A 185 1.90 -25.95 3.61
CA ILE A 185 2.31 -27.30 3.20
C ILE A 185 2.94 -28.05 4.36
N VAL A 186 3.90 -27.45 5.08
CA VAL A 186 4.62 -28.10 6.18
C VAL A 186 3.70 -28.44 7.35
N ARG A 187 2.70 -27.59 7.64
CA ARG A 187 1.70 -27.88 8.68
C ARG A 187 0.69 -28.97 8.28
N GLY A 188 0.63 -29.36 7.00
CA GLY A 188 -0.18 -30.48 6.51
C GLY A 188 -1.68 -30.21 6.39
N ASN A 189 -2.29 -29.45 7.30
CA ASN A 189 -3.75 -29.23 7.34
C ASN A 189 -4.32 -28.70 6.01
N TRP A 190 -3.59 -27.84 5.31
CA TRP A 190 -4.02 -27.30 4.01
C TRP A 190 -4.01 -28.33 2.87
N LEU A 191 -3.40 -29.49 3.06
CA LEU A 191 -3.39 -30.58 2.09
C LEU A 191 -4.42 -31.67 2.42
N VAL A 192 -4.66 -31.92 3.71
CA VAL A 192 -5.44 -33.09 4.16
C VAL A 192 -6.86 -32.73 4.62
N ASP A 193 -7.06 -31.56 5.20
CA ASP A 193 -8.37 -31.14 5.69
C ASP A 193 -9.16 -30.49 4.56
N THR A 194 -10.06 -31.26 3.94
CA THR A 194 -10.93 -30.78 2.86
C THR A 194 -12.01 -29.81 3.32
N GLN A 195 -12.25 -29.71 4.63
CA GLN A 195 -13.25 -28.83 5.24
C GLN A 195 -12.65 -27.52 5.77
N LEU A 196 -11.32 -27.36 5.75
CA LEU A 196 -10.62 -26.21 6.31
C LEU A 196 -11.21 -24.87 5.84
N ILE A 197 -11.32 -24.68 4.52
CA ILE A 197 -11.87 -23.44 3.95
C ILE A 197 -13.36 -23.30 4.27
N ALA A 198 -14.14 -24.38 4.28
CA ALA A 198 -15.55 -24.33 4.65
C ALA A 198 -15.73 -23.84 6.10
N THR A 199 -14.88 -24.31 7.02
CA THR A 199 -14.84 -23.86 8.41
C THR A 199 -14.50 -22.38 8.50
N LEU A 200 -13.47 -21.91 7.79
CA LEU A 200 -13.10 -20.49 7.78
C LEU A 200 -14.21 -19.59 7.19
N ILE A 201 -14.93 -20.06 6.16
CA ILE A 201 -16.10 -19.33 5.62
C ILE A 201 -17.21 -19.23 6.68
N ARG A 202 -17.48 -20.29 7.44
CA ARG A 202 -18.48 -20.29 8.52
C ARG A 202 -18.09 -19.33 9.64
N GLU A 203 -16.84 -19.35 10.08
CA GLU A 203 -16.31 -18.42 11.09
C GLU A 203 -16.41 -16.95 10.62
N GLY A 204 -16.05 -16.70 9.37
CA GLY A 204 -16.22 -15.39 8.73
C GLY A 204 -17.69 -14.96 8.70
N ASN A 205 -18.60 -15.88 8.37
CA ASN A 205 -20.05 -15.62 8.34
C ASN A 205 -20.61 -15.31 9.73
N LEU A 206 -20.19 -16.05 10.76
CA LEU A 206 -20.57 -15.78 12.15
C LEU A 206 -20.13 -14.38 12.58
N THR A 207 -18.88 -14.02 12.29
CA THR A 207 -18.36 -12.68 12.61
C THR A 207 -19.14 -11.58 11.87
N TYR A 208 -19.50 -11.80 10.60
CA TYR A 208 -20.33 -10.89 9.83
C TYR A 208 -21.74 -10.76 10.42
N SER A 209 -22.35 -11.89 10.82
CA SER A 209 -23.67 -11.93 11.43
C SER A 209 -23.73 -11.21 12.76
N PHE A 210 -22.74 -11.40 13.65
CA PHE A 210 -22.64 -10.65 14.90
C PHE A 210 -22.57 -9.13 14.69
N ARG A 211 -21.95 -8.66 13.59
CA ARG A 211 -21.81 -7.23 13.30
C ARG A 211 -23.04 -6.61 12.64
N THR A 212 -23.77 -7.39 11.84
CA THR A 212 -24.82 -6.85 10.95
C THR A 212 -26.22 -7.37 11.28
N GLY A 213 -26.34 -8.38 12.14
CA GLY A 213 -27.57 -9.11 12.41
C GLY A 213 -28.06 -9.98 11.25
N ARG A 214 -27.23 -10.20 10.21
CA ARG A 214 -27.59 -10.94 9.00
C ARG A 214 -26.45 -11.83 8.54
N GLU A 215 -26.77 -12.93 7.87
CA GLU A 215 -25.77 -13.76 7.20
C GLU A 215 -25.23 -13.06 5.94
N ASN A 216 -23.98 -13.38 5.59
CA ASN A 216 -23.39 -12.98 4.33
C ASN A 216 -23.93 -13.88 3.21
N PRO A 217 -24.71 -13.35 2.24
CA PRO A 217 -25.33 -14.16 1.19
C PRO A 217 -24.29 -14.86 0.31
N LEU A 218 -23.09 -14.27 0.14
CA LEU A 218 -22.00 -14.92 -0.59
C LEU A 218 -21.51 -16.17 0.14
N ASN A 219 -21.39 -16.12 1.47
CA ASN A 219 -20.93 -17.27 2.26
C ASN A 219 -21.96 -18.41 2.21
N VAL A 220 -23.26 -18.09 2.26
CA VAL A 220 -24.35 -19.07 2.10
C VAL A 220 -24.28 -19.73 0.72
N LEU A 221 -24.08 -18.94 -0.35
CA LEU A 221 -23.92 -19.44 -1.72
C LEU A 221 -22.67 -20.33 -1.86
N LEU A 222 -21.53 -19.92 -1.31
CA LEU A 222 -20.29 -20.69 -1.43
C LEU A 222 -20.37 -22.02 -0.68
N LEU A 223 -21.06 -22.05 0.47
CA LEU A 223 -21.24 -23.25 1.29
C LEU A 223 -22.32 -24.19 0.75
N SER A 224 -23.22 -23.73 -0.13
CA SER A 224 -24.22 -24.60 -0.76
C SER A 224 -23.65 -25.49 -1.88
N VAL A 225 -22.41 -25.23 -2.33
CA VAL A 225 -21.70 -26.01 -3.34
C VAL A 225 -20.56 -26.80 -2.67
N PRO A 226 -20.71 -28.10 -2.37
CA PRO A 226 -19.82 -28.83 -1.46
C PRO A 226 -18.34 -28.88 -1.84
N PHE A 227 -18.01 -28.88 -3.14
CA PHE A 227 -16.63 -28.97 -3.62
C PHE A 227 -15.91 -27.61 -3.70
N LEU A 228 -16.66 -26.50 -3.66
CA LEU A 228 -16.11 -25.18 -3.91
C LEU A 228 -15.09 -24.72 -2.85
N PRO A 229 -15.31 -24.95 -1.54
CA PRO A 229 -14.28 -24.68 -0.53
C PRO A 229 -12.96 -25.41 -0.79
N THR A 230 -13.02 -26.67 -1.23
CA THR A 230 -11.82 -27.45 -1.56
C THR A 230 -11.11 -26.88 -2.79
N VAL A 231 -11.84 -26.47 -3.83
CA VAL A 231 -11.24 -25.78 -5.00
C VAL A 231 -10.54 -24.49 -4.56
N MET A 232 -11.20 -23.69 -3.71
CA MET A 232 -10.63 -22.45 -3.17
C MET A 232 -9.35 -22.69 -2.36
N GLN A 233 -9.29 -23.79 -1.59
CA GLN A 233 -8.10 -24.21 -0.85
C GLN A 233 -6.90 -24.43 -1.77
N TRP A 234 -7.10 -25.21 -2.84
CA TRP A 234 -6.06 -25.47 -3.84
C TRP A 234 -5.69 -24.23 -4.64
N MET A 235 -6.66 -23.37 -4.95
CA MET A 235 -6.38 -22.08 -5.60
C MET A 235 -5.52 -21.17 -4.72
N ALA A 236 -5.76 -21.13 -3.41
CA ALA A 236 -4.93 -20.37 -2.49
C ALA A 236 -3.49 -20.92 -2.44
N LEU A 237 -3.33 -22.24 -2.31
CA LEU A 237 -2.00 -22.88 -2.34
C LEU A 237 -1.27 -22.62 -3.67
N ALA A 238 -1.94 -22.80 -4.80
CA ALA A 238 -1.36 -22.57 -6.12
C ALA A 238 -0.97 -21.10 -6.29
N PHE A 239 -1.84 -20.15 -5.90
CA PHE A 239 -1.56 -18.73 -6.01
C PHE A 239 -0.32 -18.33 -5.20
N GLU A 240 -0.26 -18.72 -3.93
CA GLU A 240 0.86 -18.37 -3.05
C GLU A 240 2.17 -19.07 -3.46
N GLY A 241 2.10 -20.34 -3.84
CA GLY A 241 3.26 -21.12 -4.26
C GLY A 241 3.84 -20.71 -5.62
N LEU A 242 2.97 -20.25 -6.54
CA LEU A 242 3.38 -19.74 -7.85
C LEU A 242 3.69 -18.24 -7.85
N PHE A 243 3.39 -17.51 -6.76
CA PHE A 243 3.63 -16.07 -6.69
C PHE A 243 5.08 -15.65 -7.02
N PRO A 244 6.15 -16.41 -6.68
CA PRO A 244 7.52 -16.08 -7.08
C PRO A 244 7.73 -15.91 -8.59
N LEU A 245 6.84 -16.46 -9.42
CA LEU A 245 6.84 -16.23 -10.87
C LEU A 245 6.70 -14.74 -11.25
N VAL A 246 6.22 -13.89 -10.33
CA VAL A 246 6.19 -12.43 -10.44
C VAL A 246 7.55 -11.79 -10.77
N LEU A 247 8.67 -12.48 -10.44
CA LEU A 247 10.03 -11.98 -10.62
C LEU A 247 10.59 -12.17 -12.03
N PHE A 248 10.00 -13.04 -12.85
CA PHE A 248 10.63 -13.49 -14.10
C PHE A 248 10.43 -12.50 -15.25
N ASN A 249 9.24 -11.94 -15.41
CA ASN A 249 8.96 -10.95 -16.45
C ASN A 249 7.79 -10.05 -16.09
N LYS A 250 7.65 -8.93 -16.81
CA LYS A 250 6.62 -7.91 -16.57
C LYS A 250 5.19 -8.41 -16.75
N SER A 251 4.95 -9.38 -17.65
CA SER A 251 3.61 -9.94 -17.87
C SER A 251 3.16 -10.76 -16.67
N LEU A 252 4.01 -11.69 -16.21
CA LEU A 252 3.77 -12.47 -14.99
C LEU A 252 3.64 -11.54 -13.77
N ARG A 253 4.50 -10.52 -13.68
CA ARG A 253 4.42 -9.50 -12.63
C ARG A 253 3.04 -8.87 -12.56
N ASN A 254 2.55 -8.34 -13.67
CA ASN A 254 1.25 -7.70 -13.73
C ASN A 254 0.12 -8.69 -13.40
N PHE A 255 0.18 -9.91 -13.94
CA PHE A 255 -0.82 -10.95 -13.67
C PHE A 255 -0.91 -11.28 -12.18
N PHE A 256 0.22 -11.58 -11.51
CA PHE A 256 0.23 -11.96 -10.10
C PHE A 256 -0.13 -10.80 -9.17
N LEU A 257 0.37 -9.58 -9.42
CA LEU A 257 0.03 -8.41 -8.61
C LEU A 257 -1.47 -8.08 -8.70
N ALA A 258 -2.04 -8.18 -9.90
CA ALA A 258 -3.44 -7.89 -10.10
C ALA A 258 -4.32 -9.02 -9.50
N SER A 259 -3.90 -10.29 -9.66
CA SER A 259 -4.53 -11.44 -9.00
C SER A 259 -4.47 -11.35 -7.47
N ALA A 260 -3.40 -10.78 -6.90
CA ALA A 260 -3.27 -10.55 -5.46
C ALA A 260 -4.36 -9.64 -4.91
N VAL A 261 -4.72 -8.57 -5.64
CA VAL A 261 -5.80 -7.67 -5.21
C VAL A 261 -7.13 -8.41 -5.19
N ILE A 262 -7.42 -9.24 -6.21
CA ILE A 262 -8.62 -10.09 -6.23
C ILE A 262 -8.59 -11.09 -5.08
N PHE A 263 -7.46 -11.76 -4.85
CA PHE A 263 -7.28 -12.73 -3.77
C PHE A 263 -7.57 -12.11 -2.40
N HIS A 264 -7.08 -10.89 -2.15
CA HIS A 264 -7.35 -10.21 -0.89
C HIS A 264 -8.77 -9.65 -0.77
N ALA A 265 -9.36 -9.16 -1.87
CA ALA A 265 -10.77 -8.78 -1.89
C ALA A 265 -11.65 -9.99 -1.57
N PHE A 266 -11.34 -11.14 -2.15
CA PHE A 266 -12.01 -12.40 -1.88
C PHE A 266 -11.89 -12.81 -0.41
N ASN A 267 -10.67 -12.83 0.15
CA ASN A 267 -10.45 -13.13 1.57
C ASN A 267 -11.23 -12.17 2.49
N TRP A 268 -11.36 -10.90 2.10
CA TRP A 268 -12.13 -9.95 2.86
C TRP A 268 -13.64 -10.21 2.77
N PHE A 269 -14.20 -10.36 1.57
CA PHE A 269 -15.65 -10.58 1.39
C PHE A 269 -16.12 -11.93 1.93
N VAL A 270 -15.27 -12.96 1.89
CA VAL A 270 -15.65 -14.34 2.20
C VAL A 270 -15.20 -14.77 3.58
N LEU A 271 -13.93 -14.51 3.92
CA LEU A 271 -13.34 -14.93 5.20
C LEU A 271 -13.38 -13.81 6.25
N ASN A 272 -13.81 -12.60 5.89
CA ASN A 272 -13.75 -11.41 6.74
C ASN A 272 -12.31 -11.09 7.23
N ILE A 273 -11.30 -11.47 6.44
CA ILE A 273 -9.89 -11.20 6.74
C ILE A 273 -9.43 -10.00 5.92
N ASN A 274 -9.09 -8.91 6.60
CA ASN A 274 -8.73 -7.66 5.95
C ASN A 274 -7.22 -7.57 5.71
N PHE A 275 -6.80 -7.44 4.44
CA PHE A 275 -5.40 -7.21 4.03
C PHE A 275 -5.20 -5.81 3.40
N MET A 276 -6.03 -4.83 3.74
CA MET A 276 -5.96 -3.46 3.22
C MET A 276 -4.55 -2.85 3.24
N PRO A 277 -3.80 -2.94 4.34
CA PRO A 277 -2.47 -2.34 4.39
C PRO A 277 -1.48 -2.94 3.38
N LEU A 278 -1.74 -4.15 2.87
CA LEU A 278 -0.92 -4.79 1.84
C LEU A 278 -1.29 -4.31 0.41
N ILE A 279 -2.49 -3.76 0.20
CA ILE A 279 -2.90 -3.25 -1.12
C ILE A 279 -1.98 -2.13 -1.59
N VAL A 280 -1.58 -1.25 -0.67
CA VAL A 280 -0.67 -0.13 -0.98
C VAL A 280 0.64 -0.62 -1.61
N THR A 281 1.06 -1.84 -1.30
CA THR A 281 2.25 -2.47 -1.90
C THR A 281 2.02 -2.78 -3.37
N TYR A 282 0.83 -3.25 -3.77
CA TYR A 282 0.52 -3.47 -5.19
C TYR A 282 0.42 -2.15 -5.96
N ALA A 283 -0.12 -1.11 -5.30
CA ALA A 283 -0.19 0.25 -5.84
C ALA A 283 1.19 0.81 -6.24
N LEU A 284 2.29 0.33 -5.62
CA LEU A 284 3.65 0.72 -5.98
C LEU A 284 4.02 0.46 -7.45
N PHE A 285 3.42 -0.57 -8.06
CA PHE A 285 3.75 -1.01 -9.41
C PHE A 285 2.89 -0.36 -10.50
N ILE A 286 1.97 0.52 -10.12
CA ILE A 286 1.11 1.27 -11.05
C ILE A 286 1.92 2.40 -11.69
N ASP A 287 1.69 2.63 -12.99
CA ASP A 287 2.24 3.78 -13.70
C ASP A 287 1.46 5.05 -13.37
N TRP A 288 1.62 5.55 -12.15
CA TRP A 288 0.90 6.73 -11.66
C TRP A 288 1.11 7.96 -12.53
N GLN A 289 2.30 8.11 -13.12
CA GLN A 289 2.57 9.21 -14.05
C GLN A 289 1.68 9.13 -15.28
N ARG A 290 1.61 7.95 -15.92
CA ARG A 290 0.75 7.77 -17.09
C ARG A 290 -0.71 8.03 -16.75
N LEU A 291 -1.16 7.59 -15.57
CA LEU A 291 -2.52 7.86 -15.10
C LEU A 291 -2.75 9.37 -14.92
N TYR A 292 -1.79 10.06 -14.28
CA TYR A 292 -1.81 11.50 -14.13
C TYR A 292 -1.90 12.22 -15.48
N ASP A 293 -1.06 11.85 -16.46
CA ASP A 293 -1.04 12.46 -17.78
C ASP A 293 -2.39 12.31 -18.50
N VAL A 294 -3.01 11.12 -18.43
CA VAL A 294 -4.33 10.86 -19.03
C VAL A 294 -5.42 11.70 -18.37
N VAL A 295 -5.44 11.77 -17.03
CA VAL A 295 -6.46 12.52 -16.28
C VAL A 295 -6.30 14.02 -16.47
N SER A 296 -5.09 14.55 -16.34
CA SER A 296 -4.77 15.97 -16.52
C SER A 296 -5.12 16.46 -17.93
N THR A 297 -4.77 15.67 -18.97
CA THR A 297 -5.12 16.00 -20.37
C THR A 297 -6.63 16.05 -20.57
N ARG A 298 -7.38 15.11 -20.01
CA ARG A 298 -8.85 15.06 -20.16
C ARG A 298 -9.58 16.15 -19.41
N LEU A 299 -9.10 16.50 -18.22
CA LEU A 299 -9.74 17.51 -17.37
C LEU A 299 -9.24 18.93 -17.67
N GLY A 300 -8.23 19.10 -18.52
CA GLY A 300 -7.66 20.41 -18.86
C GLY A 300 -6.85 21.07 -17.73
N PHE A 301 -6.57 20.34 -16.64
CA PHE A 301 -5.73 20.83 -15.54
C PHE A 301 -4.29 20.39 -15.75
N GLY A 302 -3.46 21.28 -16.32
CA GLY A 302 -2.02 21.10 -16.42
C GLY A 302 -1.29 21.64 -15.19
N VAL A 303 -0.26 20.92 -14.72
CA VAL A 303 0.68 21.35 -13.65
C VAL A 303 1.19 22.77 -13.89
N ASP A 304 1.38 23.15 -15.15
CA ASP A 304 1.99 24.42 -15.54
C ASP A 304 1.21 25.65 -15.03
N THR A 305 -0.11 25.53 -14.90
CA THR A 305 -0.97 26.63 -14.42
C THR A 305 -0.87 26.82 -12.91
N GLU A 306 -0.87 25.73 -12.14
CA GLU A 306 -0.75 25.77 -10.67
C GLU A 306 0.68 26.05 -10.20
N GLU A 307 1.69 25.53 -10.91
CA GLU A 307 3.08 25.87 -10.60
C GLU A 307 3.32 27.37 -10.71
N ARG A 308 2.78 28.03 -11.75
CA ARG A 308 2.89 29.48 -11.93
C ARG A 308 2.23 30.28 -10.80
N SER A 309 1.07 29.84 -10.30
CA SER A 309 0.39 30.53 -9.19
C SER A 309 1.14 30.34 -7.88
N MET A 310 1.60 29.12 -7.58
CA MET A 310 2.41 28.84 -6.40
C MET A 310 3.72 29.62 -6.42
N MET A 311 4.38 29.77 -7.58
CA MET A 311 5.62 30.55 -7.73
C MET A 311 5.52 32.00 -7.26
N ARG A 312 4.30 32.58 -7.17
CA ARG A 312 4.09 33.95 -6.67
C ARG A 312 4.12 34.07 -5.15
N VAL A 313 3.86 32.98 -4.42
CA VAL A 313 3.83 32.96 -2.95
C VAL A 313 5.25 32.76 -2.40
N SER A 314 5.64 33.48 -1.34
CA SER A 314 6.99 33.33 -0.77
C SER A 314 7.24 31.90 -0.24
N VAL A 315 8.47 31.40 -0.42
CA VAL A 315 8.90 30.06 0.02
C VAL A 315 8.59 29.84 1.50
N LEU A 316 8.90 30.84 2.32
CA LEU A 316 8.68 30.78 3.76
C LEU A 316 7.20 30.61 4.11
N ARG A 317 6.29 31.31 3.42
CA ARG A 317 4.84 31.18 3.64
C ARG A 317 4.33 29.79 3.28
N VAL A 318 4.82 29.19 2.20
CA VAL A 318 4.45 27.81 1.82
C VAL A 318 4.92 26.80 2.87
N GLN A 319 6.15 26.95 3.37
CA GLN A 319 6.69 26.08 4.42
C GLN A 319 5.93 26.22 5.74
N ILE A 320 5.70 27.45 6.20
CA ILE A 320 4.92 27.73 7.41
C ILE A 320 3.50 27.19 7.25
N GLY A 321 2.85 27.47 6.12
CA GLY A 321 1.50 26.98 5.84
C GLY A 321 1.39 25.46 5.87
N ALA A 322 2.35 24.74 5.29
CA ALA A 322 2.38 23.28 5.32
C ALA A 322 2.56 22.73 6.75
N VAL A 323 3.46 23.31 7.55
CA VAL A 323 3.70 22.88 8.94
C VAL A 323 2.49 23.20 9.82
N VAL A 324 1.89 24.39 9.68
CA VAL A 324 0.68 24.77 10.42
C VAL A 324 -0.48 23.86 10.06
N ALA A 325 -0.72 23.61 8.76
CA ALA A 325 -1.78 22.69 8.32
C ALA A 325 -1.56 21.27 8.88
N ALA A 326 -0.33 20.75 8.84
CA ALA A 326 0.00 19.45 9.41
C ALA A 326 -0.23 19.41 10.94
N GLY A 327 0.18 20.45 11.66
CA GLY A 327 -0.03 20.57 13.11
C GLY A 327 -1.50 20.64 13.50
N LEU A 328 -2.31 21.39 12.73
CA LEU A 328 -3.76 21.47 12.93
C LEU A 328 -4.45 20.13 12.66
N ILE A 329 -4.14 19.48 11.54
CA ILE A 329 -4.70 18.16 11.20
C ILE A 329 -4.32 17.12 12.27
N ALA A 330 -3.05 17.11 12.70
CA ALA A 330 -2.58 16.21 13.75
C ALA A 330 -3.28 16.47 15.09
N GLY A 331 -3.37 17.73 15.53
CA GLY A 331 -4.04 18.10 16.78
C GLY A 331 -5.53 17.77 16.80
N LEU A 332 -6.21 17.95 15.67
CA LEU A 332 -7.63 17.63 15.53
C LEU A 332 -7.90 16.13 15.40
N TRP A 333 -6.91 15.31 15.02
CA TRP A 333 -7.10 13.88 14.78
C TRP A 333 -7.61 13.12 15.99
N ASN A 334 -7.14 13.49 17.18
CA ASN A 334 -7.54 12.88 18.45
C ASN A 334 -8.69 13.64 19.13
N SER A 335 -9.28 14.63 18.47
CA SER A 335 -10.39 15.38 19.04
C SER A 335 -11.68 14.56 19.03
N PRO A 336 -12.34 14.33 20.19
CA PRO A 336 -13.62 13.62 20.27
C PRO A 336 -14.78 14.38 19.60
N THR A 337 -14.60 15.65 19.22
CA THR A 337 -15.60 16.42 18.46
C THR A 337 -15.52 16.22 16.95
N VAL A 338 -14.36 15.79 16.45
CA VAL A 338 -14.08 15.55 15.02
C VAL A 338 -14.22 14.05 14.68
N THR A 339 -14.55 13.19 15.66
CA THR A 339 -14.71 11.74 15.47
C THR A 339 -16.00 11.37 14.73
N SER A 340 -16.02 11.67 13.45
CA SER A 340 -16.33 10.65 12.44
C SER A 340 -15.00 10.33 11.76
N ARG A 341 -14.33 9.25 12.13
CA ARG A 341 -13.05 8.81 11.54
C ARG A 341 -13.22 8.20 10.13
N THR A 342 -14.20 8.74 9.42
CA THR A 342 -14.63 8.44 8.06
C THR A 342 -14.70 9.79 7.37
N LEU A 343 -14.50 9.85 6.06
CA LEU A 343 -14.79 11.06 5.30
C LEU A 343 -16.28 11.40 5.48
N PHE A 344 -16.60 12.24 6.47
CA PHE A 344 -17.93 12.77 6.80
C PHE A 344 -19.02 11.74 7.15
N ASN A 345 -18.71 10.55 7.69
CA ASN A 345 -19.69 9.45 7.85
C ASN A 345 -20.29 8.92 6.55
N ILE A 346 -19.81 9.36 5.38
CA ILE A 346 -20.37 8.98 4.07
C ILE A 346 -19.71 7.69 3.54
N VAL A 347 -18.41 7.52 3.78
CA VAL A 347 -17.65 6.37 3.28
C VAL A 347 -16.97 5.66 4.44
N SER A 348 -17.42 4.44 4.74
CA SER A 348 -16.74 3.59 5.73
C SER A 348 -15.35 3.21 5.22
N TYR A 349 -14.41 2.99 6.15
CA TYR A 349 -13.06 2.49 5.83
C TYR A 349 -13.08 1.27 4.87
N ASN A 350 -14.14 0.47 4.99
CA ASN A 350 -14.39 -0.74 4.23
C ASN A 350 -14.94 -0.48 2.82
N ALA A 351 -15.68 0.60 2.57
CA ALA A 351 -16.33 0.85 1.28
C ALA A 351 -15.34 1.09 0.12
N LEU A 352 -14.10 1.47 0.43
CA LEU A 352 -13.07 1.70 -0.58
C LEU A 352 -12.60 0.39 -1.25
N TRP A 353 -12.69 -0.75 -0.57
CA TRP A 353 -12.43 -2.06 -1.18
C TRP A 353 -13.30 -2.28 -2.42
N SER A 354 -14.56 -1.86 -2.40
CA SER A 354 -15.46 -2.03 -3.53
C SER A 354 -14.94 -1.31 -4.78
N ILE A 355 -14.39 -0.10 -4.59
CA ILE A 355 -13.80 0.70 -5.67
C ILE A 355 -12.46 0.12 -6.10
N VAL A 356 -11.57 -0.16 -5.14
CA VAL A 356 -10.22 -0.69 -5.39
C VAL A 356 -10.29 -2.06 -6.06
N ALA A 357 -11.15 -2.96 -5.58
CA ALA A 357 -11.34 -4.28 -6.17
C ALA A 357 -11.93 -4.19 -7.58
N ALA A 358 -12.88 -3.30 -7.83
CA ALA A 358 -13.42 -3.09 -9.18
C ALA A 358 -12.35 -2.60 -10.16
N VAL A 359 -11.57 -1.57 -9.77
CA VAL A 359 -10.47 -1.04 -10.58
C VAL A 359 -9.40 -2.11 -10.82
N ALA A 360 -9.00 -2.83 -9.78
CA ALA A 360 -8.02 -3.90 -9.89
C ALA A 360 -8.50 -5.04 -10.80
N THR A 361 -9.78 -5.41 -10.72
CA THR A 361 -10.39 -6.41 -11.61
C THR A 361 -10.32 -5.97 -13.07
N VAL A 362 -10.64 -4.71 -13.37
CA VAL A 362 -10.47 -4.16 -14.72
C VAL A 362 -9.00 -4.24 -15.16
N CYS A 363 -8.06 -3.89 -14.29
CA CYS A 363 -6.62 -4.00 -14.58
C CYS A 363 -6.16 -5.47 -14.79
N VAL A 364 -6.70 -6.43 -14.03
CA VAL A 364 -6.46 -7.88 -14.24
C VAL A 364 -6.95 -8.28 -15.62
N LEU A 365 -8.19 -7.94 -15.98
CA LEU A 365 -8.78 -8.31 -17.28
C LEU A 365 -8.01 -7.69 -18.45
N MET A 366 -7.55 -6.44 -18.32
CA MET A 366 -6.69 -5.81 -19.33
C MET A 366 -5.33 -6.50 -19.42
N SER A 367 -4.71 -6.84 -18.29
CA SER A 367 -3.42 -7.54 -18.25
C SER A 367 -3.53 -8.96 -18.80
N LEU A 368 -4.63 -9.66 -18.50
CA LEU A 368 -4.95 -10.98 -19.06
C LEU A 368 -5.11 -10.90 -20.57
N ARG A 369 -5.85 -9.92 -21.09
CA ARG A 369 -5.98 -9.69 -22.54
C ARG A 369 -4.62 -9.53 -23.21
N ASP A 370 -3.73 -8.73 -22.62
CA ASP A 370 -2.40 -8.50 -23.17
C ASP A 370 -1.49 -9.73 -23.04
N GLY A 371 -1.59 -10.46 -21.92
CA GLY A 371 -0.90 -11.74 -21.71
C GLY A 371 -1.37 -12.85 -22.65
N LEU A 372 -2.68 -12.95 -22.91
CA LEU A 372 -3.29 -13.87 -23.87
C LEU A 372 -2.83 -13.58 -25.29
N LYS A 373 -2.77 -12.31 -25.70
CA LYS A 373 -2.18 -11.92 -26.99
C LYS A 373 -0.71 -12.38 -27.09
N TRP A 374 0.05 -12.21 -26.01
CA TRP A 374 1.44 -12.67 -25.96
C TRP A 374 1.56 -14.19 -26.07
N LEU A 375 0.77 -14.95 -25.30
CA LEU A 375 0.76 -16.43 -25.33
C LEU A 375 0.32 -16.98 -26.69
N MET A 376 -0.65 -16.35 -27.34
CA MET A 376 -1.14 -16.75 -28.66
C MET A 376 -0.18 -16.39 -29.80
N GLY A 377 1.00 -15.83 -29.51
CA GLY A 377 1.94 -15.40 -30.54
C GLY A 377 1.42 -14.24 -31.41
N LEU A 378 0.30 -13.63 -31.01
CA LEU A 378 -0.26 -12.42 -31.62
C LEU A 378 0.64 -11.25 -31.22
N ARG A 379 1.83 -11.19 -31.82
CA ARG A 379 2.66 -9.99 -31.78
C ARG A 379 1.80 -8.86 -32.30
N LEU A 380 1.42 -7.94 -31.39
CA LEU A 380 1.06 -6.59 -31.80
C LEU A 380 2.23 -6.12 -32.66
N GLU A 381 2.01 -6.02 -33.97
CA GLU A 381 2.98 -5.41 -34.88
C GLU A 381 3.42 -4.12 -34.20
N ARG A 382 4.70 -4.04 -33.83
CA ARG A 382 5.21 -2.79 -33.27
C ARG A 382 4.91 -1.75 -34.34
N PRO A 383 4.17 -0.67 -34.04
CA PRO A 383 3.97 0.39 -35.01
C PRO A 383 5.36 0.72 -35.54
N LYS A 384 5.55 0.54 -36.86
CA LYS A 384 6.82 0.83 -37.53
C LYS A 384 7.20 2.22 -37.04
N GLN A 385 8.32 2.32 -36.33
CA GLN A 385 8.86 3.63 -35.99
C GLN A 385 8.99 4.34 -37.33
N GLN A 386 8.16 5.36 -37.54
CA GLN A 386 8.34 6.27 -38.66
C GLN A 386 9.72 6.86 -38.46
N THR A 387 10.68 6.34 -39.22
CA THR A 387 11.95 7.02 -39.44
C THR A 387 11.58 8.29 -40.18
N THR A 388 11.46 9.39 -39.45
CA THR A 388 11.47 10.71 -40.06
C THR A 388 12.78 10.85 -40.84
N PRO A 389 12.71 11.19 -42.14
CA PRO A 389 13.89 11.35 -42.99
C PRO A 389 14.81 12.48 -42.52
#